data_AF-A0A948P4C6-F1
#
_entry.id   AF-A0A948P4C6-F1
#
_cell.length_a   1.000
_cell.length_b   1.000
_cell.length_c   1.000
_cell.angle_alpha   90.00
_cell.angle_beta   90.00
_cell.angle_gamma   90.00
#
_symmetry.space_group_name_H-M   'P 1'
#
loop_
_entity.id
_entity.type
_entity.pdbx_description
1 polymer ?
#
loop_
_entity_poly.entity_id
_entity_poly.type
_entity_poly.pdbx_seq_one_letter_code
_entity_poly.pdbx_strand_id
1 'polypeptide(L)' 'MEFDAEALQSRLAGKRIGCRLHFLPTVDSTNRVALEFAREGAPEGTVVLADRQTAGRGRLDRIWQSPPG' A
#
# COMPACT_ATOMS: atom_id res chain seq x y z
N MET A 1 13.68 -4.57 11.93
CA MET A 1 13.05 -3.41 12.60
C MET A 1 11.57 -3.56 12.29
N GLU A 2 10.71 -3.59 13.30
CA GLU A 2 9.27 -3.78 13.08
C GLU A 2 8.67 -2.48 12.53
N PHE A 3 7.88 -2.57 11.46
CA PHE A 3 7.28 -1.40 10.84
C PHE A 3 6.08 -0.91 11.68
N ASP A 4 6.13 0.35 12.12
CA ASP A 4 5.07 0.96 12.93
C ASP A 4 4.09 1.76 12.04
N ALA A 5 2.99 1.09 11.66
CA ALA A 5 1.94 1.69 10.85
C ALA A 5 1.17 2.79 11.58
N GLU A 6 1.01 2.69 12.91
CA GLU A 6 0.26 3.65 13.72
C GLU A 6 1.02 4.97 13.88
N ALA A 7 2.33 4.89 14.13
CA ALA A 7 3.19 6.06 14.16
C ALA A 7 3.20 6.76 12.78
N LEU A 8 3.25 6.00 11.67
CA LEU A 8 3.19 6.60 10.35
C LEU A 8 1.84 7.27 10.07
N GLN A 9 0.74 6.60 10.38
CA GLN A 9 -0.62 7.13 10.23
C GLN A 9 -0.81 8.43 11.03
N SER A 10 -0.27 8.47 12.26
CA SER A 10 -0.29 9.68 13.10
C SER A 10 0.48 10.84 12.47
N ARG A 11 1.63 10.57 11.85
CA ARG A 11 2.45 11.59 11.15
C ARG A 11 1.82 12.09 9.86
N LEU A 12 0.98 11.28 9.22
CA LEU A 12 0.28 11.60 7.97
C LEU A 12 -1.12 12.18 8.20
N ALA A 13 -1.57 12.27 9.45
CA ALA A 13 -2.85 12.88 9.80
C ALA A 13 -2.97 14.31 9.22
N GLY A 14 -4.09 14.57 8.54
CA GLY A 14 -4.36 15.87 7.90
C GLY A 14 -3.58 16.16 6.63
N LYS A 15 -2.75 15.24 6.14
CA LYS A 15 -2.08 15.36 4.82
C LYS A 15 -3.01 14.91 3.70
N ARG A 16 -2.86 15.50 2.52
CA ARG A 16 -3.63 15.09 1.33
C ARG A 16 -3.37 13.64 0.93
N ILE A 17 -2.14 13.14 1.12
CA ILE A 17 -1.75 11.77 0.77
C ILE A 17 -1.39 11.03 2.05
N GLY A 18 -1.90 9.80 2.20
CA GLY A 18 -1.56 8.90 3.29
C GLY A 18 -2.33 9.15 4.59
N CYS A 19 -3.25 10.11 4.61
CA CYS A 19 -4.18 10.27 5.74
C CYS A 19 -5.13 9.07 5.88
N ARG A 20 -5.29 8.25 4.84
CA ARG A 20 -5.91 6.93 4.92
C ARG A 20 -4.90 5.87 4.48
N LEU A 21 -4.20 5.27 5.43
CA LEU A 21 -3.18 4.25 5.20
C LEU A 21 -3.74 2.85 5.50
N HIS A 22 -3.56 1.94 4.57
CA HIS A 22 -3.83 0.51 4.76
C HIS A 22 -2.49 -0.23 4.70
N PHE A 23 -2.03 -0.74 5.85
CA PHE A 23 -0.83 -1.56 5.93
C PHE A 23 -1.21 -3.05 5.84
N LEU A 24 -0.53 -3.79 4.97
CA LEU A 24 -0.71 -5.21 4.75
C LEU A 24 0.65 -5.93 4.90
N PRO A 25 0.84 -6.83 5.87
CA PRO A 25 2.12 -7.54 6.02
C PRO A 25 2.53 -8.31 4.77
N THR A 26 1.57 -8.88 4.03
CA THR A 26 1.85 -9.52 2.74
C THR A 26 0.63 -9.37 1.84
N VAL A 27 0.87 -9.07 0.57
CA VAL A 27 -0.16 -8.96 -0.46
C VAL A 27 0.36 -9.52 -1.78
N ASP A 28 -0.50 -9.87 -2.72
CA ASP A 28 -0.08 -10.21 -4.08
C ASP A 28 0.41 -8.95 -4.82
N SER A 29 -0.40 -7.88 -4.84
CA SER A 29 -0.07 -6.60 -5.45
C SER A 29 -0.76 -5.44 -4.74
N THR A 30 0.02 -4.50 -4.19
CA THR A 30 -0.52 -3.24 -3.62
C THR A 30 -1.34 -2.47 -4.64
N ASN A 31 -0.92 -2.47 -5.91
CA ASN A 31 -1.63 -1.81 -6.99
C ASN A 31 -2.99 -2.47 -7.31
N ARG A 32 -3.12 -3.80 -7.13
CA ARG A 32 -4.42 -4.48 -7.25
C ARG A 32 -5.37 -4.00 -6.15
N VAL A 33 -4.89 -3.98 -4.90
CA VAL A 33 -5.70 -3.56 -3.75
C VAL A 33 -6.07 -2.08 -3.83
N ALA A 34 -5.14 -1.23 -4.25
CA ALA A 34 -5.44 0.19 -4.46
C ALA A 34 -6.53 0.40 -5.53
N LEU A 35 -6.53 -0.40 -6.60
CA LEU A 35 -7.59 -0.38 -7.61
C LEU A 35 -8.93 -0.88 -7.06
N GLU A 36 -8.93 -1.90 -6.20
CA GLU A 36 -10.12 -2.41 -5.51
C GLU A 36 -10.73 -1.35 -4.60
N PHE A 37 -9.93 -0.73 -3.73
CA PHE A 37 -10.39 0.37 -2.87
C PHE A 37 -10.87 1.57 -3.67
N ALA A 38 -10.21 1.91 -4.78
CA ALA A 38 -10.70 2.98 -5.66
C ALA A 38 -12.10 2.65 -6.25
N ARG A 39 -12.34 1.38 -6.63
CA ARG A 39 -13.66 0.93 -7.12
C ARG A 39 -14.73 0.95 -6.02
N GLU A 40 -14.33 0.73 -4.78
CA GLU A 40 -15.21 0.83 -3.60
C GLU A 40 -15.45 2.27 -3.13
N GLY A 41 -14.87 3.26 -3.81
CA GLY A 41 -15.06 4.68 -3.49
C GLY A 41 -14.14 5.19 -2.39
N ALA A 42 -12.96 4.58 -2.21
CA ALA A 42 -11.95 5.10 -1.30
C ALA A 42 -11.57 6.56 -1.69
N PRO A 43 -11.38 7.45 -0.69
CA PRO A 43 -11.09 8.85 -0.95
C PRO A 43 -9.73 9.05 -1.62
N GLU A 44 -9.58 10.18 -2.32
CA GLU A 44 -8.28 10.61 -2.86
C GLU A 44 -7.21 10.59 -1.76
N GLY A 45 -6.01 10.14 -2.12
CA GLY A 45 -4.87 10.11 -1.20
C GLY A 45 -4.84 8.89 -0.30
N THR A 46 -5.75 7.93 -0.47
CA THR A 46 -5.65 6.60 0.14
C THR A 46 -4.35 5.92 -0.29
N VAL A 47 -3.61 5.35 0.66
CA VAL A 47 -2.35 4.64 0.44
C VAL A 47 -2.50 3.19 0.86
N VAL A 48 -2.04 2.28 0.01
CA VAL A 48 -1.84 0.87 0.33
C VAL A 48 -0.34 0.62 0.45
N LEU A 49 0.09 0.20 1.63
CA LEU A 49 1.47 -0.13 1.95
C LEU A 49 1.56 -1.62 2.26
N ALA A 50 2.60 -2.29 1.77
CA ALA A 50 2.86 -3.67 2.14
C ALA A 50 4.33 -3.89 2.42
N ASP A 51 4.62 -4.74 3.40
CA ASP A 51 5.99 -5.20 3.70
C ASP A 51 6.49 -6.15 2.59
N ARG A 52 5.60 -7.00 2.06
CA ARG A 52 5.94 -7.96 0.99
C ARG A 52 4.89 -8.00 -0.11
N GLN A 53 5.34 -8.11 -1.37
CA GLN A 53 4.49 -8.47 -2.51
C GLN A 53 4.86 -9.85 -3.09
N THR A 54 3.89 -10.76 -3.23
CA THR A 54 4.11 -12.11 -3.78
C THR A 54 3.93 -12.20 -5.29
N ALA A 55 3.18 -11.27 -5.90
CA ALA A 55 2.91 -11.20 -7.33
C ALA A 55 2.98 -9.74 -7.82
N GLY A 56 4.06 -9.06 -7.45
CA GLY A 56 4.29 -7.67 -7.86
C GLY A 56 4.31 -7.55 -9.39
N ARG A 57 3.60 -6.53 -9.90
CA ARG A 57 3.48 -6.25 -11.34
C ARG A 57 4.22 -4.97 -11.69
N GLY A 58 5.25 -5.08 -12.51
CA GLY A 58 5.95 -3.97 -13.15
C GLY A 58 5.31 -3.59 -14.50
N ARG A 59 5.93 -2.64 -15.19
CA ARG A 59 5.50 -2.24 -16.55
C ARG A 59 5.87 -3.33 -17.58
N LEU A 60 5.07 -3.41 -18.66
CA LEU A 60 5.31 -4.33 -19.77
C LEU A 60 5.43 -5.79 -19.31
N ASP A 61 4.51 -6.21 -18.43
CA ASP A 61 4.42 -7.55 -17.84
C ASP A 61 5.68 -8.04 -17.12
N ARG A 62 6.56 -7.12 -16.73
CA ARG A 62 7.73 -7.46 -15.90
C ARG A 62 7.29 -7.79 -14.48
N ILE A 63 7.98 -8.74 -13.87
CA ILE A 63 7.78 -9.09 -12.45
C ILE A 63 8.43 -8.02 -11.58
N TRP A 64 7.70 -7.55 -10.56
CA TRP A 64 8.23 -6.71 -9.51
C TRP A 64 8.53 -7.56 -8.28
N GLN A 65 9.81 -7.69 -7.94
CA GLN A 65 10.26 -8.42 -6.75
C GLN A 65 10.21 -7.51 -5.52
N SER A 66 9.52 -7.97 -4.48
CA SER A 66 9.38 -7.24 -3.21
C SER A 66 9.44 -8.24 -2.05
N PRO A 67 10.65 -8.69 -1.67
CA PRO A 67 10.82 -9.46 -0.44
C PRO A 67 10.38 -8.63 0.78
N PRO A 68 10.09 -9.27 1.93
CA PRO A 68 9.82 -8.55 3.18
C PRO A 68 11.06 -7.73 3.60
N GLY A 69 10.84 -6.59 4.27
CA GLY A 69 11.92 -5.75 4.81
C GLY A 69 11.73 -4.25 4.66
#